data_AF-A0A1J6YER0-F1
#
_entry.id   AF-A0A1J6YER0-F1
#
_cell.length_a   1.000
_cell.length_b   1.000
_cell.length_c   1.000
_cell.angle_alpha   90.00
_cell.angle_beta   90.00
_cell.angle_gamma   90.00
#
_symmetry.space_group_name_H-M   'P 1'
#
loop_
_entity.id
_entity.type
_entity.pdbx_description
1 polymer ?
#
loop_
_entity_poly.entity_id
_entity_poly.type
_entity_poly.pdbx_seq_one_letter_code
_entity_poly.pdbx_strand_id
1 'polypeptide(L)'
;MLFEVGETVVYPHHGAATIIEVKDRVIKGETKKYLKLNVTQGDLIIEVPAENVDLVGVRDVIGKEGLENVFEVLRAPFTEEPTNWSRRYKANLEKLASGDVIKVSEVVRDLWRRDQDRGLSAGEKRMLAKARQILVSELALAEKIDEDKAGALLDEVLAS
;
A
#
# COMPACT_ATOMS: atom_id res chain seq x y z
N MET A 1 -1.47 -11.88 -14.73
CA MET A 1 -1.18 -12.46 -13.39
C MET A 1 -1.77 -13.85 -13.33
N LEU A 2 -1.06 -14.84 -12.76
CA LEU A 2 -1.63 -16.14 -12.42
C LEU A 2 -2.04 -16.04 -10.95
N PHE A 3 -3.33 -15.93 -10.69
CA PHE A 3 -3.86 -15.87 -9.31
C PHE A 3 -3.90 -17.28 -8.72
N GLU A 4 -2.91 -17.62 -7.89
CA GLU A 4 -2.85 -18.92 -7.20
C GLU A 4 -3.36 -18.83 -5.76
N VAL A 5 -3.91 -19.94 -5.25
CA VAL A 5 -4.36 -20.03 -3.86
C VAL A 5 -3.14 -19.94 -2.93
N GLY A 6 -3.21 -19.06 -1.93
CA GLY A 6 -2.11 -18.78 -1.01
C GLY A 6 -1.24 -17.58 -1.41
N GLU A 7 -1.50 -16.98 -2.57
CA GLU A 7 -0.82 -15.75 -3.00
C GLU A 7 -1.35 -14.53 -2.23
N THR A 8 -0.44 -13.63 -1.87
CA THR A 8 -0.79 -12.35 -1.24
C THR A 8 -0.83 -11.27 -2.31
N VAL A 9 -1.95 -10.57 -2.37
CA VAL A 9 -2.23 -9.48 -3.30
C VAL A 9 -2.67 -8.24 -2.52
N VAL A 10 -2.54 -7.06 -3.10
CA VAL A 10 -2.94 -5.80 -2.49
C VAL A 10 -4.26 -5.36 -3.09
N TYR A 11 -5.29 -5.19 -2.25
CA TYR A 11 -6.57 -4.64 -2.64
C TYR A 11 -6.60 -3.12 -2.36
N PRO A 12 -6.95 -2.27 -3.35
CA PRO A 12 -7.00 -0.82 -3.15
C PRO A 12 -7.84 -0.41 -1.94
N HIS A 13 -7.32 0.52 -1.15
CA HIS A 13 -7.92 1.07 0.08
C HIS A 13 -8.10 0.10 1.27
N HIS A 14 -8.05 -1.21 1.06
CA HIS A 14 -8.21 -2.23 2.11
C HIS A 14 -6.89 -2.90 2.49
N GLY A 15 -5.82 -2.61 1.74
CA GLY A 15 -4.50 -3.15 1.99
C GLY A 15 -4.39 -4.58 1.49
N ALA A 16 -3.48 -5.34 2.07
CA ALA A 16 -3.20 -6.66 1.58
C ALA A 16 -4.24 -7.70 1.93
N ALA A 17 -4.48 -8.55 0.95
CA ALA A 17 -5.39 -9.66 0.99
C ALA A 17 -4.72 -10.96 0.50
N THR A 18 -5.08 -12.08 1.09
CA THR A 18 -4.59 -13.40 0.65
C THR A 18 -5.67 -14.13 -0.15
N ILE A 19 -5.31 -14.74 -1.27
CA ILE A 19 -6.22 -15.57 -2.06
C ILE A 19 -6.48 -16.88 -1.30
N ILE A 20 -7.70 -17.06 -0.78
CA ILE A 20 -8.09 -18.27 -0.05
C ILE A 20 -8.56 -19.36 -1.01
N GLU A 21 -9.29 -18.97 -2.06
CA GLU A 21 -9.99 -19.91 -2.92
C GLU A 21 -10.21 -19.31 -4.30
N VAL A 22 -10.06 -20.15 -5.33
CA VAL A 22 -10.46 -19.85 -6.70
C VAL A 22 -11.63 -20.75 -7.04
N LYS A 23 -12.80 -20.16 -7.31
CA LYS A 23 -14.05 -20.88 -7.53
C LYS A 23 -14.68 -20.49 -8.86
N ASP A 24 -15.13 -21.47 -9.63
CA ASP A 24 -15.95 -21.23 -10.80
C ASP A 24 -17.43 -21.13 -10.40
N ARG A 25 -18.09 -20.05 -10.85
CA ARG A 25 -19.48 -19.74 -10.54
C ARG A 25 -20.25 -19.47 -11.82
N VAL A 26 -21.38 -20.15 -12.00
CA VAL A 26 -22.26 -19.93 -13.15
C VAL A 26 -23.21 -18.78 -12.81
N ILE A 27 -23.10 -17.67 -13.55
CA ILE A 27 -23.99 -16.52 -13.41
C ILE A 27 -24.60 -16.25 -14.79
N LYS A 28 -25.93 -16.26 -14.88
CA LYS A 28 -26.69 -16.05 -16.13
C LYS A 28 -26.31 -17.01 -17.28
N GLY A 29 -25.85 -18.23 -16.95
CA GLY A 29 -25.48 -19.26 -17.92
C GLY A 29 -24.02 -19.22 -18.37
N GLU A 30 -23.24 -18.22 -17.96
CA GLU A 30 -21.80 -18.14 -18.20
C GLU A 30 -21.03 -18.60 -16.96
N THR A 31 -20.03 -19.46 -17.16
CA THR A 31 -19.10 -19.88 -16.09
C THR A 31 -18.04 -18.81 -15.94
N LYS A 32 -18.05 -18.11 -14.81
CA LYS A 32 -17.04 -17.09 -14.47
C LYS A 32 -16.21 -17.55 -13.29
N LYS A 33 -14.90 -17.34 -13.38
CA LYS A 33 -13.97 -17.61 -12.29
C LYS A 33 -14.01 -16.46 -11.28
N TYR A 34 -14.11 -16.78 -10.00
CA TYR A 34 -14.12 -15.85 -8.88
C TYR A 34 -12.95 -16.15 -7.94
N LEU A 35 -12.32 -15.10 -7.45
CA LEU A 35 -11.26 -15.13 -6.45
C LEU A 35 -11.84 -14.69 -5.11
N LYS A 36 -11.57 -15.47 -4.06
CA LYS A 36 -11.93 -15.15 -2.69
C LYS A 36 -10.70 -14.63 -1.97
N LEU A 37 -10.71 -13.33 -1.66
CA LEU A 37 -9.63 -12.61 -1.01
C LEU A 37 -9.95 -12.41 0.46
N ASN A 38 -9.01 -12.74 1.36
CA ASN A 38 -9.09 -12.42 2.78
C ASN A 38 -8.23 -11.20 3.09
N VAL A 39 -8.84 -10.08 3.43
CA VAL A 39 -8.12 -8.87 3.84
C VAL A 39 -7.61 -9.05 5.27
N THR A 40 -6.30 -8.94 5.45
CA THR A 40 -5.63 -9.09 6.75
C THR A 40 -6.09 -8.05 7.77
N GLN A 41 -6.45 -6.86 7.27
CA GLN A 41 -6.90 -5.73 8.06
C GLN A 41 -8.45 -5.74 8.19
N GLY A 42 -8.94 -6.43 9.22
CA GLY A 42 -10.35 -6.34 9.65
C GLY A 42 -11.25 -7.52 9.28
N ASP A 43 -10.70 -8.72 9.06
CA ASP A 43 -11.45 -9.96 8.78
C ASP A 43 -12.49 -9.82 7.65
N LEU A 44 -12.16 -9.03 6.62
CA LEU A 44 -13.04 -8.78 5.49
C LEU A 44 -12.75 -9.79 4.36
N ILE A 45 -13.78 -10.54 3.97
CA ILE A 45 -13.71 -11.45 2.83
C ILE A 45 -14.32 -10.77 1.60
N ILE A 46 -13.55 -10.65 0.53
CA ILE A 46 -13.96 -10.02 -0.74
C ILE A 46 -13.98 -11.09 -1.85
N GLU A 47 -15.07 -11.16 -2.61
CA GLU A 47 -15.16 -12.02 -3.80
C GLU A 47 -15.10 -11.16 -5.07
N VAL A 48 -14.08 -11.37 -5.90
CA VAL A 48 -13.85 -10.59 -7.13
C VAL A 48 -13.87 -11.53 -8.35
N PRO A 49 -14.59 -11.18 -9.44
CA PRO A 49 -14.49 -11.93 -10.69
C PRO A 49 -13.08 -11.81 -11.28
N ALA A 50 -12.48 -12.92 -11.72
CA ALA A 50 -11.13 -12.96 -12.28
C ALA A 50 -10.93 -11.98 -13.46
N GLU A 51 -11.98 -11.78 -14.26
CA GLU A 51 -12.00 -10.84 -15.41
C GLU A 51 -11.89 -9.37 -14.97
N ASN A 52 -12.30 -9.05 -13.74
CA ASN A 52 -12.35 -7.68 -13.24
C ASN A 52 -11.20 -7.36 -12.28
N VAL A 53 -10.26 -8.29 -12.04
CA VAL A 53 -9.21 -8.10 -11.04
C VAL A 53 -8.32 -6.90 -11.38
N ASP A 54 -7.94 -6.79 -12.67
CA ASP A 54 -7.18 -5.64 -13.19
C ASP A 54 -8.01 -4.34 -13.14
N LEU A 55 -9.32 -4.43 -13.41
CA LEU A 55 -10.27 -3.30 -13.38
C LEU A 55 -10.51 -2.76 -11.97
N VAL A 56 -10.51 -3.65 -10.97
CA VAL A 56 -10.68 -3.32 -9.55
C VAL A 56 -9.36 -2.84 -8.94
N GLY A 57 -8.25 -3.00 -9.66
CA GLY A 57 -6.94 -2.48 -9.29
C GLY A 57 -6.20 -3.34 -8.26
N VAL A 58 -6.51 -4.63 -8.18
CA VAL A 58 -5.75 -5.59 -7.36
C VAL A 58 -4.34 -5.71 -7.94
N ARG A 59 -3.32 -5.66 -7.07
CA ARG A 59 -1.91 -5.71 -7.47
C ARG A 59 -1.20 -6.84 -6.75
N ASP A 60 -0.11 -7.32 -7.31
CA ASP A 60 0.78 -8.22 -6.58
C ASP A 60 1.49 -7.43 -5.47
N VAL A 61 1.77 -8.11 -4.35
CA VAL A 61 2.66 -7.56 -3.33
C VAL A 61 4.02 -7.28 -3.96
N ILE A 62 4.64 -6.17 -3.57
CA ILE A 62 5.97 -5.83 -4.04
C ILE A 62 6.96 -6.95 -3.69
N GLY A 63 7.60 -7.50 -4.71
CA GLY A 63 8.74 -8.40 -4.53
C GLY A 63 9.96 -7.67 -4.00
N LYS A 64 11.08 -8.40 -3.83
CA LYS A 64 12.34 -7.84 -3.30
C LYS A 64 12.86 -6.62 -4.08
N GLU A 65 12.77 -6.64 -5.42
CA GLU A 65 13.17 -5.48 -6.25
C GLU A 65 12.26 -4.26 -6.00
N GLY A 66 10.95 -4.47 -5.81
CA GLY A 66 10.02 -3.40 -5.46
C GLY A 66 10.32 -2.81 -4.08
N LEU A 67 10.74 -3.66 -3.14
CA LEU A 67 11.16 -3.27 -1.80
C LEU A 67 12.44 -2.43 -1.82
N GLU A 68 13.44 -2.84 -2.61
CA GLU A 68 14.67 -2.06 -2.80
C GLU A 68 14.36 -0.67 -3.36
N ASN A 69 13.49 -0.58 -4.36
CA ASN A 69 13.03 0.71 -4.90
C ASN A 69 12.33 1.57 -3.83
N VAL A 70 11.52 0.97 -2.96
CA VAL A 70 10.90 1.68 -1.82
C VAL A 70 11.98 2.24 -0.89
N PHE A 71 12.98 1.43 -0.53
CA PHE A 71 14.07 1.90 0.33
C PHE A 71 14.93 2.98 -0.34
N GLU A 72 15.18 2.88 -1.64
CA GLU A 72 15.85 3.94 -2.40
C GLU A 72 15.06 5.25 -2.35
N VAL A 73 13.75 5.18 -2.56
CA VAL A 73 12.87 6.37 -2.51
C VAL A 73 12.87 6.99 -1.12
N LEU A 74 12.81 6.18 -0.06
CA LEU A 74 12.84 6.65 1.33
C LEU A 74 14.19 7.32 1.67
N ARG A 75 15.31 6.75 1.19
CA ARG A 75 16.67 7.30 1.38
C ARG A 75 17.00 8.47 0.46
N ALA A 76 16.27 8.64 -0.64
CA ALA A 76 16.58 9.68 -1.62
C ALA A 76 16.64 11.09 -0.98
N PRO A 77 17.57 11.95 -1.44
CA PRO A 77 17.68 13.31 -0.96
C PRO A 77 16.40 14.09 -1.26
N PHE A 78 16.07 15.02 -0.36
CA PHE A 78 14.84 15.81 -0.41
C PHE A 78 14.69 16.54 -1.74
N THR A 79 13.58 16.29 -2.45
CA THR A 79 13.18 17.10 -3.60
C THR A 79 12.29 18.23 -3.12
N GLU A 80 12.61 19.46 -3.51
CA GLU A 80 11.90 20.67 -3.08
C GLU A 80 10.40 20.60 -3.42
N GLU A 81 9.56 20.58 -2.39
CA GLU A 81 8.10 20.59 -2.55
C GLU A 81 7.55 22.00 -2.83
N PRO A 82 6.39 22.11 -3.51
CA PRO A 82 5.74 23.39 -3.73
C PRO A 82 5.43 24.09 -2.39
N THR A 83 5.76 25.37 -2.29
CA THR A 83 5.57 26.19 -1.08
C THR A 83 4.10 26.28 -0.63
N ASN A 84 3.15 26.04 -1.53
CA ASN A 84 1.72 26.15 -1.27
C ASN A 84 1.15 24.88 -0.60
N TRP A 85 0.82 25.00 0.69
CA TRP A 85 0.27 23.94 1.54
C TRP A 85 -0.94 23.23 0.92
N SER A 86 -1.88 23.96 0.32
CA SER A 86 -3.12 23.36 -0.21
C SER A 86 -2.87 22.46 -1.42
N ARG A 87 -1.94 22.85 -2.30
CA ARG A 87 -1.53 22.04 -3.44
C ARG A 87 -0.78 20.79 -2.99
N ARG A 88 0.13 20.91 -2.00
CA ARG A 88 0.82 19.75 -1.43
C ARG A 88 -0.16 18.76 -0.81
N TYR A 89 -1.06 19.25 0.04
CA TYR A 89 -2.02 18.38 0.72
C TYR A 89 -2.89 17.62 -0.29
N LYS A 90 -3.35 18.29 -1.35
CA LYS A 90 -4.11 17.64 -2.42
C LYS A 90 -3.28 16.63 -3.21
N ALA A 91 -2.04 16.96 -3.57
CA ALA A 91 -1.14 16.05 -4.27
C ALA A 91 -0.83 14.80 -3.44
N ASN A 92 -0.56 14.94 -2.15
CA ASN A 92 -0.30 13.81 -1.25
C ASN A 92 -1.55 12.95 -1.06
N LEU A 93 -2.73 13.56 -1.05
CA LEU A 93 -4.00 12.82 -1.00
C LEU A 93 -4.25 12.03 -2.30
N GLU A 94 -3.94 12.59 -3.47
CA GLU A 94 -4.01 11.90 -4.76
C GLU A 94 -3.00 10.74 -4.84
N LYS A 95 -1.76 10.96 -4.36
CA LYS A 95 -0.74 9.90 -4.23
C LYS A 95 -1.23 8.77 -3.34
N LEU A 96 -1.81 9.08 -2.18
CA LEU A 96 -2.36 8.08 -1.27
C LEU A 96 -3.57 7.33 -1.88
N ALA A 97 -4.42 8.03 -2.63
CA ALA A 97 -5.56 7.43 -3.32
C ALA A 97 -5.15 6.51 -4.48
N SER A 98 -3.98 6.74 -5.08
CA SER A 98 -3.48 5.92 -6.19
C SER A 98 -3.11 4.50 -5.77
N GLY A 99 -2.89 4.25 -4.47
CA GLY A 99 -2.50 2.94 -3.92
C GLY A 99 -1.12 2.44 -4.37
N ASP A 100 -0.33 3.29 -5.04
CA ASP A 100 1.02 2.96 -5.50
C ASP A 100 2.02 3.09 -4.34
N VAL A 101 2.65 1.97 -3.96
CA VAL A 101 3.56 1.88 -2.80
C VAL A 101 4.72 2.86 -2.94
N ILE A 102 5.23 3.10 -4.15
CA ILE A 102 6.31 4.07 -4.38
C ILE A 102 5.84 5.48 -4.04
N LYS A 103 4.65 5.86 -4.52
CA LYS A 103 4.07 7.19 -4.23
C LYS A 103 3.69 7.34 -2.76
N VAL A 104 3.22 6.27 -2.12
CA VAL A 104 2.96 6.27 -0.67
C VAL A 104 4.26 6.46 0.10
N SER A 105 5.35 5.83 -0.33
CA SER A 105 6.68 5.97 0.27
C SER A 105 7.22 7.40 0.17
N GLU A 106 7.01 8.08 -0.97
CA GLU A 106 7.31 9.51 -1.11
C GLU A 106 6.54 10.35 -0.08
N VAL A 107 5.23 10.11 0.08
CA VAL A 107 4.40 10.86 1.04
C VAL A 107 4.88 10.64 2.48
N VAL A 108 5.23 9.41 2.84
CA VAL A 108 5.78 9.09 4.18
C VAL A 108 7.10 9.84 4.40
N ARG A 109 8.03 9.76 3.46
CA ARG A 109 9.34 10.44 3.54
C ARG A 109 9.17 11.96 3.70
N ASP A 110 8.37 12.57 2.84
CA ASP A 110 8.23 14.02 2.77
C ASP A 110 7.54 14.57 4.03
N LEU A 111 6.48 13.89 4.50
CA LEU A 111 5.80 14.27 5.74
C LEU A 111 6.64 14.00 7.00
N TRP A 112 7.37 12.88 7.05
CA TRP A 112 8.22 12.54 8.20
C TRP A 112 9.34 13.57 8.39
N ARG A 113 10.08 13.91 7.31
CA ARG A 113 11.15 14.92 7.36
C ARG A 113 10.61 16.29 7.75
N ARG A 114 9.42 16.64 7.25
CA ARG A 114 8.75 17.89 7.58
C ARG A 114 8.33 17.96 9.05
N ASP A 115 7.89 16.85 9.64
CA ASP A 115 7.56 16.80 11.07
C ASP A 115 8.80 17.06 11.94
N GLN A 116 9.98 16.59 11.51
CA GLN A 116 11.26 16.85 12.17
C GLN A 116 11.74 18.31 12.05
N ASP A 117 11.57 18.94 10.88
CA ASP A 117 12.07 20.31 10.64
C ASP A 117 11.13 21.41 11.19
N ARG A 118 9.84 21.36 10.83
CA ARG A 118 8.88 22.46 11.10
C ARG A 118 7.60 22.02 11.79
N GLY A 119 7.40 20.71 11.96
CA GLY A 119 6.16 20.13 12.47
C GLY A 119 5.03 20.07 11.45
N LEU A 120 4.12 19.12 11.66
CA LEU A 120 2.94 18.90 10.83
C LEU A 120 1.65 19.47 11.42
N SER A 121 0.72 19.89 10.55
CA SER A 121 -0.66 20.17 10.93
C SER A 121 -1.42 18.89 11.31
N ALA A 122 -2.54 19.00 12.03
CA ALA A 122 -3.34 17.85 12.44
C ALA A 122 -3.79 16.96 11.26
N GLY A 123 -4.10 17.57 10.10
CA GLY A 123 -4.46 16.85 8.88
C GLY A 123 -3.29 16.06 8.29
N GLU A 124 -2.12 16.69 8.23
CA GLU A 124 -0.89 16.05 7.74
C GLU A 124 -0.41 14.94 8.69
N LYS A 125 -0.55 15.11 10.01
CA LYS A 125 -0.25 14.03 10.98
C LYS A 125 -1.13 12.81 10.78
N ARG A 126 -2.43 12.99 10.53
CA ARG A 126 -3.35 11.89 10.20
C ARG A 126 -2.98 11.23 8.87
N MET A 127 -2.58 12.04 7.88
CA MET A 127 -2.14 11.54 6.58
C MET A 127 -0.86 10.71 6.71
N LEU A 128 0.14 11.19 7.45
CA LEU A 128 1.37 10.47 7.73
C LEU A 128 1.08 9.16 8.46
N ALA A 129 0.25 9.17 9.50
CA ALA A 129 -0.12 7.96 10.23
C ALA A 129 -0.77 6.91 9.31
N LYS A 130 -1.70 7.34 8.44
CA LYS A 130 -2.36 6.46 7.48
C LYS A 130 -1.39 5.92 6.41
N ALA A 131 -0.53 6.79 5.87
CA ALA A 131 0.46 6.39 4.87
C ALA A 131 1.49 5.41 5.46
N ARG A 132 1.95 5.66 6.69
CA ARG A 132 2.85 4.78 7.44
C ARG A 132 2.21 3.42 7.69
N GLN A 133 0.95 3.39 8.11
CA GLN A 133 0.24 2.13 8.33
C GLN A 133 0.16 1.28 7.06
N ILE A 134 -0.21 1.88 5.92
CA ILE A 134 -0.25 1.18 4.63
C ILE A 134 1.14 0.62 4.29
N LEU A 135 2.18 1.46 4.38
CA LEU A 135 3.54 1.05 4.03
C LEU A 135 4.09 -0.05 4.95
N VAL A 136 3.80 0.01 6.24
CA VAL A 136 4.19 -1.01 7.22
C VAL A 136 3.50 -2.34 6.92
N SER A 137 2.21 -2.34 6.61
CA SER A 137 1.51 -3.58 6.24
C SER A 137 2.07 -4.18 4.94
N GLU A 138 2.44 -3.35 3.95
CA GLU A 138 3.11 -3.83 2.73
C GLU A 138 4.49 -4.43 3.02
N LEU A 139 5.32 -3.74 3.81
CA LEU A 139 6.65 -4.20 4.22
C LEU A 139 6.57 -5.52 5.00
N ALA A 140 5.63 -5.62 5.94
CA ALA A 140 5.40 -6.80 6.75
C ALA A 140 5.11 -8.03 5.89
N LEU A 141 4.37 -7.86 4.80
CA LEU A 141 3.99 -8.96 3.92
C LEU A 141 5.05 -9.32 2.91
N ALA A 142 5.75 -8.31 2.36
CA ALA A 142 6.86 -8.53 1.45
C ALA A 142 8.01 -9.31 2.12
N GLU A 143 8.36 -8.95 3.36
CA GLU A 143 9.43 -9.59 4.15
C GLU A 143 8.94 -10.75 5.03
N LYS A 144 7.61 -10.98 5.11
CA LYS A 144 6.99 -11.98 6.02
C LYS A 144 7.40 -11.79 7.48
N ILE A 145 7.43 -10.54 7.92
CA ILE A 145 7.75 -10.13 9.29
C ILE A 145 6.53 -9.51 9.97
N ASP A 146 6.57 -9.41 11.29
CA ASP A 146 5.52 -8.75 12.07
C ASP A 146 5.46 -7.25 11.76
N GLU A 147 4.26 -6.64 11.84
CA GLU A 147 4.08 -5.20 11.61
C GLU A 147 4.96 -4.34 12.54
N ASP A 148 5.20 -4.79 13.77
CA ASP A 148 6.10 -4.10 14.70
C ASP A 148 7.56 -4.06 14.20
N LYS A 149 8.03 -5.16 13.61
CA LYS A 149 9.39 -5.24 13.03
C LYS A 149 9.49 -4.43 11.75
N ALA A 150 8.46 -4.48 10.90
CA ALA A 150 8.37 -3.66 9.69
C ALA A 150 8.35 -2.16 10.05
N GLY A 151 7.64 -1.78 11.12
CA GLY A 151 7.62 -0.43 11.64
C GLY A 151 9.00 0.04 12.12
N ALA A 152 9.72 -0.81 12.87
CA ALA A 152 11.08 -0.51 13.31
C ALA A 152 12.06 -0.34 12.14
N LEU A 153 11.97 -1.22 11.13
CA LEU A 153 12.78 -1.13 9.92
C LEU A 153 12.50 0.16 9.15
N LEU A 154 11.22 0.54 9.01
CA LEU A 154 10.84 1.79 8.36
C LEU A 154 11.43 3.01 9.09
N ASP A 155 11.37 3.03 10.42
CA ASP A 155 11.93 4.13 11.21
C ASP A 155 13.47 4.19 11.10
N GLU A 156 14.15 3.05 11.04
CA GLU A 156 15.60 2.97 10.82
C GLU A 156 15.99 3.53 9.44
N VAL A 157 15.25 3.17 8.39
CA VAL A 157 15.48 3.67 7.03
C VAL A 157 15.21 5.17 6.92
N LEU A 158 14.18 5.68 7.60
CA LEU A 158 13.86 7.11 7.61
C LEU A 158 14.89 7.95 8.38
N ALA A 159 15.52 7.36 9.41
CA ALA A 159 16.55 8.02 10.22
C ALA A 159 17.96 7.98 9.58
N SER A 160 18.15 7.21 8.51
CA SER A 160 19.43 7.05 7.80
C SER A 160 19.62 8.05 6.67
#